data_AF-A0A6V7KKX9-F1
#
_entry.id   AF-A0A6V7KKX9-F1
#
_cell.length_a   1.000
_cell.length_b   1.000
_cell.length_c   1.000
_cell.angle_alpha   90.00
_cell.angle_beta   90.00
_cell.angle_gamma   90.00
#
_symmetry.space_group_name_H-M   'P 1'
#
loop_
_entity.id
_entity.type
_entity.pdbx_description
1 polymer ?
#
loop_
_entity_poly.entity_id
_entity_poly.type
_entity_poly.pdbx_seq_one_letter_code
_entity_poly.pdbx_strand_id
1 'polypeptide(L)'
;VHCMNCRTDSKTHEPFQDLSLDIPDKLQRRNASKDGQEEVCSLTCSLSRFFKVEELADSELYFCDNCVGKQRSTKRFWIHRLPN
;
A
#
# COMPACT_ATOMS: atom_id res chain seq x y z
N VAL A 1 2.39 -6.26 9.24
CA VAL A 1 0.99 -6.71 9.18
C VAL A 1 0.44 -6.71 10.59
N HIS A 2 -0.68 -6.07 10.83
CA HIS A 2 -1.34 -5.99 12.13
C HIS A 2 -2.60 -6.86 12.10
N CYS A 3 -2.66 -7.91 12.91
CA CYS A 3 -3.82 -8.78 13.00
C CYS A 3 -4.97 -8.09 13.75
N MET A 4 -6.15 -7.96 13.14
CA MET A 4 -7.28 -7.26 13.80
C MET A 4 -7.97 -8.10 14.88
N ASN A 5 -7.74 -9.41 14.91
CA ASN A 5 -8.30 -10.29 15.94
C ASN A 5 -7.50 -10.23 17.25
N CYS A 6 -6.20 -10.56 17.19
CA CYS A 6 -5.33 -10.65 18.38
C CYS A 6 -4.40 -9.45 18.59
N ARG A 7 -4.44 -8.45 17.68
CA ARG A 7 -3.64 -7.21 17.73
C ARG A 7 -2.12 -7.41 17.70
N THR A 8 -1.65 -8.59 17.30
CA THR A 8 -0.23 -8.88 17.14
C THR A 8 0.30 -8.26 15.84
N ASP A 9 1.45 -7.60 15.93
CA ASP A 9 2.19 -7.06 14.79
C ASP A 9 3.25 -8.04 14.30
N SER A 10 3.13 -8.45 13.04
CA SER A 10 4.15 -9.24 12.33
C SER A 10 4.94 -8.36 11.38
N LYS A 11 6.28 -8.41 11.43
CA LYS A 11 7.18 -7.63 10.57
C LYS A 11 8.05 -8.57 9.75
N THR A 12 8.16 -8.29 8.46
CA THR A 12 9.06 -8.98 7.52
C THR A 12 9.92 -7.96 6.80
N HIS A 13 11.16 -8.35 6.51
CA HIS A 13 12.10 -7.54 5.74
C HIS A 13 12.32 -8.22 4.39
N GLU A 14 11.90 -7.57 3.32
CA GLU A 14 12.04 -8.09 1.96
C GLU A 14 12.89 -7.13 1.12
N PRO A 15 13.88 -7.63 0.36
CA PRO A 15 14.63 -6.81 -0.58
C PRO A 15 13.73 -6.40 -1.75
N PHE A 16 14.02 -5.24 -2.33
CA PHE A 16 13.32 -4.73 -3.53
C PHE A 16 14.33 -4.18 -4.53
N GLN A 17 13.98 -4.24 -5.82
CA GLN A 17 14.76 -3.62 -6.91
C GLN A 17 14.16 -2.28 -7.33
N ASP A 18 12.83 -2.20 -7.35
CA ASP A 18 12.05 -1.02 -7.71
C ASP A 18 10.80 -0.91 -6.84
N LEU A 19 10.09 0.22 -6.95
CA LEU A 19 8.80 0.45 -6.31
C LEU A 19 7.72 0.61 -7.38
N SER A 20 6.73 -0.26 -7.35
CA SER A 20 5.52 -0.12 -8.16
C SER A 20 4.56 0.83 -7.47
N LEU A 21 4.34 2.01 -8.06
CA LEU A 21 3.47 3.05 -7.52
C LEU A 21 2.17 3.15 -8.34
N ASP A 22 1.03 3.12 -7.65
CA ASP A 22 -0.26 3.35 -8.30
C ASP A 22 -0.44 4.83 -8.68
N ILE A 23 -0.79 5.06 -9.94
CA ILE A 23 -1.14 6.38 -10.48
C ILE A 23 -2.65 6.41 -10.74
N PRO A 24 -3.38 7.43 -10.24
CA PRO A 24 -4.82 7.53 -10.49
C PRO A 24 -5.17 7.55 -11.99
N ASP A 25 -6.18 6.76 -12.39
CA ASP A 25 -6.63 6.63 -13.79
C ASP A 25 -7.00 7.97 -14.45
N LYS A 26 -7.47 8.93 -13.64
CA LYS A 26 -7.86 10.27 -14.11
C LYS A 26 -6.69 11.05 -14.69
N LEU A 27 -5.46 10.77 -14.23
CA LEU A 27 -4.23 11.41 -14.71
C LEU A 27 -3.60 10.68 -15.90
N GLN A 28 -3.89 9.39 -16.07
CA GLN A 28 -3.42 8.64 -17.23
C GLN A 28 -4.06 9.12 -18.54
N ARG A 29 -5.24 9.78 -18.47
CA ARG A 29 -5.98 10.31 -19.64
C ARG A 29 -5.65 11.77 -19.95
N ARG A 30 -4.39 12.18 -19.85
CA ARG A 30 -3.94 13.58 -20.01
C ARG A 30 -4.14 14.21 -21.40
N ASN A 31 -4.92 13.60 -22.29
CA ASN A 31 -5.24 14.14 -23.61
C ASN A 31 -6.71 14.55 -23.80
N ALA A 32 -7.56 14.55 -22.77
CA ALA A 32 -8.95 14.96 -22.95
C ALA A 32 -9.55 15.63 -21.72
N SER A 33 -9.37 16.95 -21.59
CA SER A 33 -10.44 17.96 -21.34
C SER A 33 -9.86 19.23 -20.73
N LYS A 34 -10.28 20.39 -21.25
CA LYS A 34 -9.78 21.73 -20.96
C LYS A 34 -10.47 22.47 -19.80
N ASP A 35 -11.36 21.83 -19.06
CA ASP A 35 -12.14 22.51 -18.01
C ASP A 35 -12.33 21.63 -16.77
N GLY A 36 -11.88 22.15 -15.61
CA GLY A 36 -12.26 21.68 -14.29
C GLY A 36 -11.18 20.91 -13.51
N GLN A 37 -10.40 21.63 -12.70
CA GLN A 37 -9.50 21.16 -11.63
C GLN A 37 -8.79 19.83 -11.91
N GLU A 38 -7.70 19.91 -12.68
CA GLU A 38 -6.76 18.82 -12.87
C GLU A 38 -6.08 18.50 -11.52
N GLU A 39 -6.53 17.43 -10.86
CA GLU A 39 -5.93 16.96 -9.60
C GLU A 39 -4.55 16.38 -9.92
N VAL A 40 -3.52 17.23 -9.99
CA VAL A 40 -2.14 16.82 -10.26
C VAL A 40 -1.65 15.92 -9.11
N CYS A 41 -1.70 14.60 -9.29
CA CYS A 41 -1.07 13.68 -8.35
C CYS A 41 0.45 13.75 -8.57
N SER A 42 1.16 14.36 -7.61
CA SER A 42 2.61 14.39 -7.60
C SER A 42 3.19 13.03 -7.20
N LEU A 43 4.47 12.78 -7.53
CA LEU A 43 5.21 11.60 -7.06
C LEU A 43 5.10 11.42 -5.54
N THR A 44 5.14 12.52 -4.79
CA THR A 44 4.96 12.53 -3.33
C THR A 44 3.60 11.99 -2.90
N CYS A 45 2.54 12.27 -3.65
CA CYS A 45 1.21 11.75 -3.37
C CYS A 45 1.14 10.24 -3.60
N SER A 46 1.70 9.73 -4.70
CA SER A 46 1.79 8.29 -4.96
C SER A 46 2.62 7.56 -3.90
N LEU A 47 3.78 8.12 -3.51
CA LEU A 47 4.60 7.57 -2.42
C LEU A 47 3.85 7.58 -1.08
N SER A 48 3.10 8.65 -0.78
CA SER A 48 2.29 8.72 0.44
C SER A 48 1.20 7.65 0.48
N ARG A 49 0.59 7.35 -0.67
CA ARG A 49 -0.38 6.24 -0.80
C ARG A 49 0.28 4.89 -0.60
N PHE A 50 1.44 4.67 -1.21
CA PHE A 50 2.19 3.43 -1.10
C PHE A 50 2.56 3.07 0.35
N PHE A 51 2.90 4.05 1.19
CA PHE A 51 3.22 3.83 2.61
C PHE A 51 2.03 3.94 3.57
N LYS A 52 0.81 4.10 3.06
CA LYS A 52 -0.40 4.17 3.87
C LYS A 52 -0.69 2.80 4.50
N VAL A 53 -1.35 2.80 5.65
CA VAL A 53 -1.96 1.59 6.19
C VAL A 53 -3.18 1.24 5.34
N GLU A 54 -3.28 -0.01 4.93
CA GLU A 54 -4.42 -0.56 4.20
C GLU A 54 -4.96 -1.82 4.87
N GLU A 55 -6.25 -2.10 4.69
CA GLU A 55 -6.85 -3.37 5.09
C GLU A 55 -6.67 -4.38 3.94
N LEU A 56 -6.22 -5.59 4.27
CA LEU A 56 -6.11 -6.66 3.28
C LEU A 56 -7.51 -7.10 2.84
N ALA A 57 -7.70 -7.33 1.54
CA ALA A 57 -8.96 -7.83 1.01
C ALA A 57 -9.30 -9.22 1.56
N ASP A 58 -10.58 -9.62 1.50
CA ASP A 58 -11.00 -10.96 1.93
C ASP A 58 -10.33 -12.10 1.13
N SER A 59 -9.83 -11.83 -0.08
CA SER A 59 -9.01 -12.77 -0.87
C SER A 59 -7.55 -12.89 -0.40
N GLU A 60 -7.09 -11.95 0.42
CA GLU A 60 -5.68 -11.77 0.80
C GLU A 60 -5.48 -11.84 2.33
N LEU A 61 -6.40 -12.50 3.05
CA LEU A 61 -6.32 -12.65 4.50
C LEU A 61 -4.97 -13.20 4.94
N TYR A 62 -4.37 -12.52 5.92
CA TYR A 62 -3.08 -12.91 6.48
C TYR A 62 -3.23 -14.09 7.44
N PHE A 63 -2.34 -15.08 7.34
CA PHE A 63 -2.25 -16.15 8.34
C PHE A 63 -1.51 -15.63 9.57
N CYS A 64 -2.23 -15.47 10.68
CA CYS A 64 -1.65 -15.02 11.94
C CYS A 64 -1.19 -16.22 12.77
N ASP A 65 0.11 -16.29 13.07
CA ASP A 65 0.69 -17.40 13.85
C ASP A 65 0.13 -17.48 15.28
N ASN A 66 -0.20 -16.34 15.89
CA ASN A 66 -0.79 -16.31 17.23
C ASN A 66 -2.25 -16.81 17.25
N CYS A 67 -3.01 -16.57 16.18
CA CYS A 67 -4.39 -17.09 16.05
C CYS A 67 -4.43 -18.49 15.41
N VAL A 68 -3.33 -18.93 14.80
CA VAL A 68 -3.22 -20.14 13.99
C VAL A 68 -4.30 -20.20 12.89
N GLY A 69 -4.45 -19.11 12.13
CA GLY A 69 -5.47 -19.04 11.08
C GLY A 69 -5.45 -17.76 10.25
N LYS A 70 -6.22 -17.77 9.15
CA LYS A 70 -6.43 -16.59 8.28
C LYS A 70 -7.30 -15.56 9.00
N GLN A 71 -6.84 -14.32 9.08
CA GLN A 71 -7.49 -13.24 9.80
C GLN A 71 -7.51 -11.95 8.98
N ARG A 72 -8.56 -11.15 9.19
CA ARG A 72 -8.57 -9.76 8.75
C ARG A 72 -7.43 -9.02 9.41
N SER A 73 -6.67 -8.28 8.61
CA SER A 73 -5.43 -7.66 9.02
C SER A 73 -5.18 -6.40 8.22
N THR A 74 -4.42 -5.46 8.78
CA THR A 74 -3.92 -4.31 8.03
C THR A 74 -2.44 -4.47 7.68
N LYS A 75 -2.01 -3.91 6.56
CA LYS A 75 -0.63 -3.92 6.08
C LYS A 75 -0.14 -2.48 5.90
N ARG A 76 1.15 -2.29 6.13
CA ARG A 76 1.86 -1.03 5.87
C ARG A 76 3.29 -1.35 5.49
N PHE A 77 3.77 -0.71 4.43
CA PHE A 77 5.16 -0.81 4.01
C PHE A 77 6.02 0.26 4.67
N TRP A 78 7.32 -0.03 4.75
CA TRP A 78 8.35 0.88 5.22
C TRP A 78 9.62 0.62 4.43
N ILE A 79 10.33 1.68 4.03
CA ILE A 79 11.69 1.54 3.49
C ILE A 79 12.65 1.51 4.67
N HIS A 80 13.31 0.37 4.88
CA HIS A 80 14.36 0.26 5.88
C HIS A 80 15.67 0.89 5.40
N ARG A 81 15.98 0.76 4.10
CA ARG A 81 17.16 1.34 3.44
C ARG A 81 16.84 1.64 1.97
N LEU A 82 17.27 2.81 1.49
CA LEU A 82 17.21 3.16 0.07
C LEU A 82 18.39 2.52 -0.68
N PRO A 83 18.21 2.09 -1.94
CA PRO A 83 19.33 1.70 -2.80
C PRO A 83 20.29 2.89 -3.00
N ASN A 84 21.58 2.59 -3.24
CA ASN A 84 22.66 3.57 -3.39
C ASN A 84 22.56 4.39 -4.68
#